data_AF-A0A2G9FVR2-F1
#
_entry.id   AF-A0A2G9FVR2-F1
#
_cell.length_a   1.000
_cell.length_b   1.000
_cell.length_c   1.000
_cell.angle_alpha   90.00
_cell.angle_beta   90.00
_cell.angle_gamma   90.00
#
_symmetry.space_group_name_H-M   'P 1'
#
loop_
_entity.id
_entity.type
_entity.pdbx_description
1 polymer ?
#
loop_
_entity_poly.entity_id
_entity_poly.type
_entity_poly.pdbx_seq_one_letter_code
_entity_poly.pdbx_strand_id
1 'polypeptide(L)'
;MLKLAELLCLADLQITFLRHSNIHTRFSSYPGFQIRTISDGLPENHPRGGKFLELFDSLTNKTKPLFKEMLSGGNSRVNCIIADWILGFTCDVAKDVGIPIFYVRTISAACLWVFFCLPKLIEAGELPFEGPLVQSLDLLVVQEVFRHGIG
;
A
#
# COMPACT_ATOMS: atom_id res chain seq x y z
N MET A 1 -4.65 -7.65 -5.01
CA MET A 1 -3.61 -7.08 -5.90
C MET A 1 -3.10 -8.06 -6.96
N LEU A 2 -2.56 -9.23 -6.61
CA LEU A 2 -1.93 -10.12 -7.60
C LEU A 2 -2.86 -10.59 -8.74
N LYS A 3 -4.14 -10.89 -8.43
CA LYS A 3 -5.15 -11.22 -9.46
C LYS A 3 -5.51 -10.06 -10.37
N LEU A 4 -5.55 -8.84 -9.84
CA LEU A 4 -5.75 -7.64 -10.65
C LEU A 4 -4.59 -7.45 -11.62
N ALA A 5 -3.36 -7.60 -11.13
CA ALA A 5 -2.15 -7.54 -11.96
C ALA A 5 -2.16 -8.59 -13.09
N GLU A 6 -2.60 -9.82 -12.79
CA GLU A 6 -2.80 -10.87 -13.80
C GLU A 6 -3.80 -10.46 -14.88
N LEU A 7 -4.99 -9.97 -14.48
CA LEU A 7 -6.02 -9.55 -15.43
C LEU A 7 -5.56 -8.39 -16.32
N LEU A 8 -4.83 -7.42 -15.75
CA LEU A 8 -4.27 -6.30 -16.52
C LEU A 8 -3.20 -6.77 -17.50
N CYS A 9 -2.35 -7.72 -17.12
CA CYS A 9 -1.36 -8.31 -18.03
C CYS A 9 -2.02 -9.09 -19.17
N LEU A 10 -3.13 -9.79 -18.91
CA LEU A 10 -3.93 -10.47 -19.93
C LEU A 10 -4.66 -9.49 -20.86
N ALA A 11 -4.83 -8.24 -20.45
CA ALA A 11 -5.31 -7.13 -21.26
C ALA A 11 -4.17 -6.37 -21.96
N ASP A 12 -3.03 -7.04 -22.20
CA ASP A 12 -1.86 -6.54 -22.92
C ASP A 12 -1.11 -5.36 -22.28
N LEU A 13 -1.31 -5.11 -20.98
CA LEU A 13 -0.51 -4.15 -20.23
C LEU A 13 0.81 -4.76 -19.76
N GLN A 14 1.90 -3.99 -19.82
CA GLN A 14 3.15 -4.36 -19.18
C GLN A 14 3.08 -4.11 -17.68
N ILE A 15 3.27 -5.16 -16.89
CA ILE A 15 3.08 -5.14 -15.44
C ILE A 15 4.41 -5.41 -14.75
N THR A 16 4.78 -4.51 -13.84
CA THR A 16 5.78 -4.78 -12.80
C THR A 16 5.09 -4.87 -11.46
N PHE A 17 5.00 -6.06 -10.89
CA PHE A 17 4.42 -6.31 -9.58
C PHE A 17 5.51 -6.24 -8.50
N LEU A 18 5.42 -5.24 -7.62
CA LEU A 18 6.35 -5.05 -6.51
C LEU A 18 5.87 -5.78 -5.25
N ARG A 19 6.78 -6.48 -4.57
CA ARG A 19 6.51 -7.16 -3.30
C ARG A 19 7.78 -7.36 -2.46
N HIS A 20 7.65 -7.83 -1.23
CA HIS A 20 8.78 -7.97 -0.30
C HIS A 20 9.57 -9.27 -0.42
N SER A 21 8.93 -10.38 -0.79
CA SER A 21 9.61 -11.67 -0.93
C SER A 21 9.63 -12.15 -2.37
N ASN A 22 10.60 -12.99 -2.71
CA ASN A 22 10.58 -13.68 -4.00
C ASN A 22 9.69 -14.93 -3.87
N ILE A 23 8.73 -15.12 -4.77
CA ILE A 23 7.98 -16.37 -4.84
C ILE A 23 8.01 -16.78 -6.30
N HIS A 24 8.38 -18.03 -6.55
CA HIS A 24 8.19 -18.61 -7.86
C HIS A 24 6.70 -18.66 -8.12
N THR A 25 6.25 -17.88 -9.08
CA THR A 25 4.86 -17.85 -9.47
C THR A 25 4.68 -18.40 -10.87
N ARG A 26 3.50 -18.92 -11.13
CA ARG A 26 3.04 -19.17 -12.50
C ARG A 26 3.05 -17.91 -13.38
N PHE A 27 3.19 -16.70 -12.83
CA PHE A 27 3.17 -15.46 -13.62
C PHE A 27 4.45 -15.25 -14.44
N SER A 28 5.52 -15.98 -14.11
CA SER A 28 6.78 -15.97 -14.86
C SER A 28 6.61 -16.40 -16.33
N SER A 29 5.51 -17.08 -16.66
CA SER A 29 5.20 -17.48 -18.04
C SER A 29 4.59 -16.35 -18.88
N TYR A 30 4.15 -15.24 -18.28
CA TYR A 30 3.62 -14.09 -19.02
C TYR A 30 4.76 -13.16 -19.43
N PRO A 31 5.01 -12.94 -20.74
CA PRO A 31 6.12 -12.09 -21.19
C PRO A 31 6.03 -10.64 -20.69
N GLY A 32 4.81 -10.14 -20.51
CA GLY A 32 4.52 -8.79 -20.01
C GLY A 32 4.50 -8.66 -18.49
N PHE A 33 4.76 -9.72 -17.72
CA PHE A 33 4.65 -9.71 -16.26
C PHE A 33 6.02 -9.88 -15.60
N GLN A 34 6.48 -8.84 -14.92
CA GLN A 34 7.69 -8.86 -14.11
C GLN A 34 7.34 -8.81 -12.63
N ILE A 35 7.99 -9.65 -11.83
CA ILE A 35 7.98 -9.51 -10.37
C ILE A 35 9.29 -8.86 -9.97
N ARG A 36 9.21 -7.81 -9.16
CA ARG A 36 10.39 -7.20 -8.54
C ARG A 36 10.22 -7.18 -7.04
N THR A 37 11.34 -7.35 -6.35
CA THR A 37 11.39 -7.27 -4.89
C THR A 37 11.80 -5.87 -4.45
N ILE A 38 11.18 -5.39 -3.39
CA ILE A 38 11.57 -4.17 -2.67
C ILE A 38 11.63 -4.51 -1.18
N SER A 39 12.62 -3.99 -0.46
CA SER A 39 12.74 -4.23 0.99
C SER A 39 11.61 -3.53 1.75
N ASP A 40 11.02 -4.20 2.75
CA ASP A 40 10.11 -3.58 3.72
C ASP A 40 10.85 -2.80 4.81
N GLY A 41 12.19 -2.82 4.79
CA GLY A 41 13.07 -2.18 5.76
C GLY A 41 13.24 -2.95 7.08
N LEU A 42 12.62 -4.13 7.21
CA LEU A 42 12.67 -4.94 8.42
C LEU A 42 13.64 -6.13 8.29
N PRO A 43 14.26 -6.60 9.40
CA PRO A 43 15.08 -7.81 9.41
C PRO A 43 14.28 -9.05 8.99
N GLU A 44 14.89 -10.04 8.32
CA GLU A 44 14.20 -11.25 7.82
C GLU A 44 13.42 -12.02 8.90
N ASN A 45 13.91 -12.04 10.14
CA ASN A 45 13.27 -12.73 11.28
C ASN A 45 12.18 -11.92 11.99
N HIS A 46 11.90 -10.68 11.55
CA HIS A 46 10.85 -9.86 12.16
C HIS A 46 9.44 -10.46 11.92
N PRO A 47 8.57 -10.53 12.95
CA PRO A 47 7.23 -11.09 12.81
C PRO A 47 6.26 -10.06 12.20
N ARG A 48 6.29 -9.91 10.87
CA ARG A 48 5.45 -8.94 10.13
C ARG A 48 3.96 -9.00 10.47
N GLY A 49 3.43 -10.19 10.78
CA GLY A 49 2.01 -10.38 11.11
C GLY A 49 1.59 -9.99 12.53
N GLY A 50 2.53 -9.75 13.46
CA GLY A 50 2.22 -9.40 14.84
C GLY A 50 2.49 -7.94 15.21
N LYS A 51 3.23 -7.23 14.35
CA LYS A 51 3.78 -5.90 14.62
C LYS A 51 3.54 -4.96 13.44
N PHE A 52 2.27 -4.81 13.06
CA PHE A 52 1.86 -4.04 11.87
C PHE A 52 2.30 -2.57 11.92
N LEU A 53 2.27 -1.92 13.09
CA LEU A 53 2.71 -0.52 13.21
C LEU A 53 4.19 -0.34 12.87
N GLU A 54 5.05 -1.23 13.39
CA GLU A 54 6.48 -1.22 13.05
C GLU A 54 6.71 -1.44 11.56
N LEU A 55 5.88 -2.26 10.90
CA LEU A 55 5.91 -2.46 9.46
C LEU A 55 5.54 -1.18 8.71
N PHE A 56 4.46 -0.50 9.08
CA PHE A 56 4.07 0.76 8.42
C PHE A 56 5.09 1.88 8.61
N ASP A 57 5.66 1.98 9.81
CA ASP A 57 6.75 2.91 10.10
C ASP A 57 7.98 2.59 9.23
N SER A 58 8.33 1.32 9.10
CA SER A 58 9.44 0.89 8.26
C SER A 58 9.18 1.15 6.78
N LEU A 59 7.98 0.86 6.28
CA LEU A 59 7.58 1.16 4.90
C LEU A 59 7.70 2.66 4.60
N THR A 60 7.21 3.50 5.51
CA THR A 60 7.22 4.96 5.36
C THR A 60 8.64 5.52 5.39
N ASN A 61 9.50 5.02 6.29
CA ASN A 61 10.82 5.60 6.53
C ASN A 61 11.95 4.95 5.72
N LYS A 62 11.80 3.68 5.34
CA LYS A 62 12.85 2.87 4.70
C LYS A 62 12.47 2.47 3.27
N THR A 63 11.23 2.08 3.03
CA THR A 63 10.79 1.63 1.70
C THR A 63 10.44 2.79 0.76
N LYS A 64 9.82 3.86 1.28
CA LYS A 64 9.50 5.08 0.52
C LYS A 64 10.68 5.62 -0.33
N PRO A 65 11.90 5.84 0.20
CA PRO A 65 13.01 6.33 -0.61
C PRO A 65 13.45 5.33 -1.68
N LEU A 66 13.47 4.02 -1.37
CA LEU A 66 13.80 2.97 -2.34
C LEU A 66 12.78 2.94 -3.48
N PHE A 67 11.50 3.07 -3.16
CA PHE A 67 10.43 3.11 -4.15
C PHE A 67 10.56 4.33 -5.08
N LYS A 68 10.89 5.50 -4.53
CA LYS A 68 11.17 6.70 -5.32
C LYS A 68 12.36 6.52 -6.24
N GLU A 69 13.46 5.95 -5.76
CA GLU A 69 14.65 5.66 -6.56
C GLU A 69 14.33 4.71 -7.73
N MET A 70 13.56 3.64 -7.47
CA MET A 70 13.16 2.68 -8.50
C MET A 70 12.34 3.31 -9.63
N LEU A 71 11.50 4.30 -9.31
CA LEU A 71 10.68 5.01 -10.29
C LEU A 71 11.48 6.07 -11.08
N SER A 72 12.45 6.71 -10.43
CA SER A 72 13.26 7.77 -11.04
C SER A 72 14.48 7.25 -11.82
N GLY A 73 15.01 6.07 -11.48
CA GLY A 73 16.29 5.55 -11.99
C GLY A 73 16.19 4.56 -13.16
N GLY A 74 14.99 4.22 -13.63
CA GLY A 74 14.79 3.19 -14.66
C GLY A 74 14.78 3.72 -16.09
N ASN A 75 15.37 2.97 -17.03
CA ASN A 75 15.18 3.16 -18.49
C ASN A 75 13.74 2.86 -18.96
N SER A 76 12.93 2.18 -18.14
CA SER A 76 11.52 1.88 -18.43
C SER A 76 10.62 2.96 -17.84
N ARG A 77 9.96 3.73 -18.70
CA ARG A 77 8.98 4.75 -18.29
C ARG A 77 7.75 4.08 -17.67
N VAL A 78 7.55 4.27 -16.37
CA VAL A 78 6.33 3.83 -15.68
C VAL A 78 5.20 4.82 -16.02
N ASN A 79 4.09 4.31 -16.56
CA ASN A 79 2.95 5.14 -16.99
C ASN A 79 1.97 5.44 -15.85
N CYS A 80 1.78 4.51 -14.92
CA CYS A 80 0.92 4.68 -13.76
C CYS A 80 1.35 3.73 -12.63
N ILE A 81 0.90 4.05 -11.42
CA ILE A 81 1.05 3.23 -10.22
C ILE A 81 -0.34 2.74 -9.83
N ILE A 82 -0.46 1.46 -9.50
CA ILE A 82 -1.65 0.90 -8.86
C ILE A 82 -1.21 0.37 -7.50
N ALA A 83 -1.66 1.01 -6.43
CA ALA A 83 -1.22 0.70 -5.08
C ALA A 83 -2.39 0.24 -4.22
N ASP A 84 -2.06 -0.56 -3.20
CA ASP A 84 -2.99 -0.73 -2.11
C ASP A 84 -3.08 0.60 -1.36
N TRP A 85 -4.31 1.07 -1.22
CA TRP A 85 -4.79 2.03 -0.23
C TRP A 85 -3.94 2.22 1.01
N ILE A 86 -3.60 1.14 1.69
CA ILE A 86 -2.93 1.18 3.00
C ILE A 86 -1.47 1.63 2.89
N LEU A 87 -0.91 1.67 1.67
CA LEU A 87 0.44 2.10 1.38
C LEU A 87 0.47 3.59 0.99
N GLY A 88 -0.02 4.47 1.86
CA GLY A 88 -0.18 5.90 1.58
C GLY A 88 1.05 6.63 1.07
N PHE A 89 2.24 6.21 1.52
CA PHE A 89 3.51 6.77 1.07
C PHE A 89 3.67 6.75 -0.46
N THR A 90 2.98 5.83 -1.14
CA THR A 90 2.99 5.73 -2.60
C THR A 90 2.36 6.94 -3.27
N CYS A 91 1.39 7.64 -2.64
CA CYS A 91 0.83 8.88 -3.17
C CYS A 91 1.86 10.00 -3.17
N ASP A 92 2.57 10.17 -2.06
CA ASP A 92 3.63 11.18 -1.94
C ASP A 92 4.70 10.96 -3.01
N VAL A 93 5.15 9.70 -3.17
CA VAL A 93 6.15 9.37 -4.18
C VAL A 93 5.60 9.61 -5.58
N ALA A 94 4.37 9.17 -5.88
CA ALA A 94 3.73 9.37 -7.18
C ALA A 94 3.64 10.85 -7.56
N LYS A 95 3.26 11.71 -6.61
CA LYS A 95 3.26 13.17 -6.77
C LYS A 95 4.66 13.71 -7.03
N ASP A 96 5.64 13.30 -6.23
CA ASP A 96 7.03 13.74 -6.36
C ASP A 96 7.65 13.41 -7.72
N VAL A 97 7.30 12.24 -8.29
CA VAL A 97 7.84 11.80 -9.59
C VAL A 97 6.92 12.12 -10.77
N GLY A 98 5.75 12.72 -10.53
CA GLY A 98 4.78 13.10 -11.57
C GLY A 98 4.11 11.91 -12.27
N ILE A 99 3.91 10.79 -11.58
CA ILE A 99 3.27 9.58 -12.13
C ILE A 99 1.82 9.47 -11.60
N PRO A 100 0.81 9.22 -12.46
CA PRO A 100 -0.55 8.95 -12.02
C PRO A 100 -0.64 7.74 -11.08
N ILE A 101 -1.45 7.84 -10.03
CA ILE A 101 -1.68 6.74 -9.07
C ILE A 101 -3.17 6.40 -8.93
N PHE A 102 -3.47 5.10 -8.93
CA PHE A 102 -4.79 4.54 -8.66
C PHE A 102 -4.74 3.70 -7.40
N TYR A 103 -5.60 4.02 -6.42
CA TYR A 103 -5.72 3.22 -5.21
C TYR A 103 -6.76 2.12 -5.34
N VAL A 104 -6.39 0.93 -4.89
CA VAL A 104 -7.28 -0.22 -4.79
C VAL A 104 -7.51 -0.51 -3.31
N ARG A 105 -8.79 -0.64 -2.93
CA ARG A 105 -9.19 -1.11 -1.60
C ARG A 105 -9.30 -2.64 -1.65
N THR A 106 -8.51 -3.32 -0.82
CA THR A 106 -8.53 -4.80 -0.72
C THR A 106 -9.38 -5.30 0.44
N ILE A 107 -9.82 -4.39 1.33
CA ILE A 107 -10.76 -4.67 2.42
C ILE A 107 -12.21 -4.69 1.91
N SER A 108 -13.11 -5.30 2.67
CA SER A 108 -14.54 -5.30 2.35
C SER A 108 -15.16 -3.90 2.46
N ALA A 109 -16.23 -3.65 1.71
CA ALA A 109 -16.96 -2.38 1.79
C ALA A 109 -17.51 -2.11 3.20
N ALA A 110 -17.96 -3.16 3.91
CA ALA A 110 -18.40 -3.05 5.30
C ALA A 110 -17.27 -2.60 6.24
N CYS A 111 -16.05 -3.13 6.05
CA CYS A 111 -14.88 -2.69 6.82
C CYS A 111 -14.49 -1.24 6.49
N LEU A 112 -14.55 -0.86 5.20
CA LEU A 112 -14.28 0.51 4.78
C LEU A 112 -15.25 1.51 5.44
N TRP A 113 -16.53 1.15 5.55
CA TRP A 113 -17.54 2.00 6.16
C TRP A 113 -17.23 2.34 7.62
N VAL A 114 -16.68 1.38 8.38
CA VAL A 114 -16.28 1.62 9.78
C VAL A 114 -15.26 2.76 9.88
N PHE A 115 -14.31 2.86 8.95
CA PHE A 115 -13.32 3.95 8.96
C PHE A 115 -13.96 5.33 8.71
N PHE A 116 -15.04 5.42 7.92
CA PHE A 116 -15.78 6.66 7.73
C PHE A 116 -16.64 7.03 8.95
N CYS A 117 -17.13 6.03 9.68
CA CYS A 117 -17.88 6.24 10.92
C CYS A 117 -16.96 6.53 12.12
N LEU A 118 -15.69 6.13 12.07
CA LEU A 118 -14.78 6.15 13.22
C LEU A 118 -14.67 7.53 13.88
N PRO A 119 -14.46 8.65 13.16
CA PRO A 119 -14.38 9.96 13.81
C PRO A 119 -15.64 10.31 14.60
N LYS A 120 -16.82 9.99 14.06
CA LYS A 120 -18.10 10.24 14.74
C LYS A 120 -18.28 9.36 15.97
N LEU A 121 -17.85 8.09 15.89
CA LEU A 121 -17.89 7.17 17.02
C LEU A 121 -16.94 7.61 18.15
N ILE A 122 -15.78 8.17 17.80
CA ILE A 122 -14.82 8.74 18.76
C ILE A 122 -15.41 9.99 19.41
N GLU A 123 -15.93 10.94 18.63
CA GLU A 123 -16.57 12.15 19.12
C GLU A 123 -17.75 11.85 20.04
N ALA A 124 -18.53 10.81 19.74
CA ALA A 124 -19.66 10.37 20.55
C ALA A 124 -19.25 9.56 21.80
N GLY A 125 -17.98 9.17 21.93
CA GLY A 125 -17.52 8.30 23.02
C GLY A 125 -18.10 6.88 22.96
N GLU A 126 -18.50 6.42 21.78
CA GLU A 126 -19.21 5.14 21.58
C GLU A 126 -18.26 3.96 21.28
N LEU A 127 -16.94 4.19 21.28
CA LEU A 127 -15.99 3.10 21.10
C LEU A 127 -15.90 2.24 22.36
N PRO A 128 -16.18 0.92 22.29
CA PRO A 128 -16.20 0.03 23.45
C PRO A 128 -14.79 -0.37 23.92
N PHE A 129 -13.73 0.23 23.38
CA PHE A 129 -12.34 -0.13 23.64
C PHE A 129 -11.60 1.10 24.16
N GLU A 130 -10.93 0.96 25.30
CA GLU A 130 -9.92 1.92 25.75
C GLU A 130 -8.51 1.36 25.45
N GLY A 131 -7.60 2.21 24.98
CA GLY A 131 -6.18 1.88 24.88
C GLY A 131 -5.52 2.05 23.50
N PRO A 132 -4.30 1.50 23.33
CA PRO A 132 -3.41 1.78 22.21
C PRO A 132 -3.97 1.47 20.81
N LEU A 133 -4.96 0.57 20.73
CA LEU A 133 -5.62 0.18 19.48
C LEU A 133 -6.52 1.28 18.92
N VAL A 134 -7.17 2.07 19.77
CA VAL A 134 -7.99 3.20 19.30
C VAL A 134 -7.09 4.31 18.77
N GLN A 135 -6.00 4.62 19.48
CA GLN A 135 -4.99 5.59 19.01
C GLN A 135 -4.32 5.16 17.70
N SER A 136 -4.05 3.87 17.53
CA SER A 136 -3.43 3.35 16.30
C SER A 136 -4.41 3.35 15.12
N LEU A 137 -5.68 3.03 15.35
CA LEU A 137 -6.74 3.17 14.36
C LEU A 137 -6.97 4.63 13.98
N ASP A 138 -6.95 5.55 14.94
CA ASP A 138 -7.06 6.99 14.69
C ASP A 138 -5.89 7.51 13.86
N LEU A 139 -4.66 7.12 14.20
CA LEU A 139 -3.46 7.43 13.42
C LEU A 139 -3.58 6.89 11.99
N LEU A 140 -3.98 5.64 11.81
CA LEU A 140 -4.19 5.05 10.48
C LEU A 140 -5.30 5.78 9.69
N VAL A 141 -6.41 6.13 10.33
CA VAL A 141 -7.54 6.82 9.69
C VAL A 141 -7.20 8.25 9.32
N VAL A 142 -6.62 9.02 10.24
CA VAL A 142 -6.21 10.41 10.02
C VAL A 142 -5.09 10.50 8.98
N GLN A 143 -4.10 9.59 9.05
CA GLN A 143 -2.97 9.62 8.12
C GLN A 143 -3.32 9.15 6.71
N GLU A 144 -4.31 8.27 6.53
CA GLU A 144 -4.55 7.64 5.23
C GLU A 144 -5.92 7.95 4.61
N VAL A 145 -7.00 8.02 5.39
CA VAL A 145 -8.34 8.32 4.86
C VAL A 145 -8.47 9.80 4.55
N PHE A 146 -8.04 10.66 5.48
CA PHE A 146 -8.27 12.10 5.39
C PHE A 146 -7.14 12.90 4.75
N ARG A 147 -5.88 12.42 4.83
CA ARG A 147 -4.70 13.13 4.29
C ARG A 147 -4.78 13.41 2.79
N HIS A 148 -5.49 12.57 2.03
CA HIS A 148 -5.56 12.65 0.58
C HIS A 148 -6.93 13.09 0.04
N GLY A 149 -7.84 13.57 0.90
CA GLY A 149 -9.12 14.12 0.48
C GLY A 149 -10.08 13.09 -0.12
N ILE A 150 -10.03 11.83 0.34
CA ILE A 150 -11.01 10.81 -0.04
C ILE A 150 -12.20 10.95 0.93
N GLY A 151 -13.02 11.97 0.72
CA GLY A 151 -14.23 12.28 1.47
C GLY A 151 -15.28 12.91 0.57
#